data_AF-A0A8X6HII1-F1
#
_entry.id   AF-A0A8X6HII1-F1
#
_cell.length_a   1.000
_cell.length_b   1.000
_cell.length_c   1.000
_cell.angle_alpha   90.00
_cell.angle_beta   90.00
_cell.angle_gamma   90.00
#
_symmetry.space_group_name_H-M   'P 1'
#
loop_
_entity.id
_entity.type
_entity.pdbx_description
1 polymer ?
#
loop_
_entity_poly.entity_id
_entity_poly.type
_entity_poly.pdbx_seq_one_letter_code
_entity_poly.pdbx_strand_id
1 'polypeptide(L)'
;MNDASLIQSDQDSFESLMDALRNCYENKRALVDIHISEMLSVPKIESENPAQLRFLIDTVRSHLRSLKNLKMDSNVLSDAILLHMLNSKIDKESQRLFQLNLKTTEVPSLRDFFSFLETRCIQLESVRKADSGTKSIPISYKNASFANGKVSTRSKTFLSKHEKKNDAWNATR
;
A
#
# COMPACT_ATOMS: atom_id res chain seq x y z
N MET A 1 -7.05 62.48 33.00
CA MET A 1 -8.28 61.75 32.66
C MET A 1 -8.25 61.52 31.16
N ASN A 2 -8.45 60.26 30.73
CA ASN A 2 -8.63 59.78 29.36
C ASN A 2 -7.45 59.00 28.72
N ASP A 3 -6.95 57.98 29.43
CA ASP A 3 -6.25 56.82 28.84
C ASP A 3 -7.23 55.64 28.65
N ALA A 4 -8.41 55.90 28.08
CA ALA A 4 -9.44 54.88 27.87
C ALA A 4 -9.83 54.69 26.40
N SER A 5 -9.35 55.52 25.48
CA SER A 5 -9.73 55.47 24.06
C SER A 5 -8.79 54.65 23.16
N LEU A 6 -7.69 54.09 23.70
CA LEU A 6 -6.69 53.38 22.87
C LEU A 6 -6.91 51.86 22.80
N ILE A 7 -7.57 51.26 23.80
CA ILE A 7 -7.69 49.80 23.90
C ILE A 7 -8.93 49.27 23.15
N GLN A 8 -9.96 50.10 22.97
CA GLN A 8 -11.20 49.70 22.31
C GLN A 8 -11.02 49.46 20.79
N SER A 9 -9.94 50.00 20.20
CA SER A 9 -9.63 49.87 18.76
C SER A 9 -8.87 48.58 18.40
N ASP A 10 -8.08 48.01 19.32
CA ASP A 10 -7.24 46.84 19.01
C ASP A 10 -8.03 45.53 19.07
N GLN A 11 -9.01 45.44 19.98
CA GLN A 11 -9.87 44.27 20.12
C GLN A 11 -10.79 44.09 18.90
N ASP A 12 -11.42 45.17 18.45
CA ASP A 12 -12.28 45.18 17.25
C ASP A 12 -11.46 44.92 15.98
N SER A 13 -10.21 45.40 15.93
CA SER A 13 -9.28 45.11 14.84
C SER A 13 -8.79 43.66 14.86
N PHE A 14 -8.56 43.06 16.04
CA PHE A 14 -8.16 41.67 16.16
C PHE A 14 -9.32 40.73 15.81
N GLU A 15 -10.52 40.97 16.32
CA GLU A 15 -11.72 40.18 16.01
C GLU A 15 -12.04 40.26 14.51
N SER A 16 -11.95 41.45 13.91
CA SER A 16 -12.12 41.63 12.46
C SER A 16 -11.05 40.89 11.64
N LEU A 17 -9.79 40.91 12.08
CA LEU A 17 -8.72 40.14 11.43
C LEU A 17 -8.97 38.63 11.60
N MET A 18 -9.47 38.21 12.75
CA MET A 18 -9.74 36.82 13.07
C MET A 18 -10.96 36.30 12.32
N ASP A 19 -11.98 37.12 12.11
CA ASP A 19 -13.12 36.84 11.24
C ASP A 19 -12.73 36.86 9.75
N ALA A 20 -11.82 37.73 9.33
CA ALA A 20 -11.26 37.70 7.98
C ALA A 20 -10.44 36.42 7.75
N LEU A 21 -9.63 36.01 8.72
CA LEU A 21 -8.92 34.72 8.71
C LEU A 21 -9.93 33.57 8.70
N ARG A 22 -10.96 33.61 9.54
CA ARG A 22 -12.03 32.62 9.59
C ARG A 22 -12.74 32.53 8.25
N ASN A 23 -13.12 33.64 7.63
CA ASN A 23 -13.76 33.64 6.31
C ASN A 23 -12.84 33.10 5.20
N CYS A 24 -11.54 33.39 5.26
CA CYS A 24 -10.57 32.89 4.30
C CYS A 24 -10.25 31.39 4.49
N TYR A 25 -10.20 30.90 5.73
CA TYR A 25 -9.78 29.53 6.08
C TYR A 25 -10.93 28.57 6.41
N GLU A 26 -12.14 29.07 6.68
CA GLU A 26 -13.36 28.28 6.87
C GLU A 26 -14.27 28.30 5.63
N ASN A 27 -13.75 28.67 4.46
CA ASN A 27 -14.48 28.43 3.22
C ASN A 27 -14.58 26.90 2.98
N LYS A 28 -15.57 26.27 3.62
CA LYS A 28 -15.81 24.83 3.60
C LYS A 28 -15.96 24.32 2.17
N ARG A 29 -16.59 25.11 1.30
CA ARG A 29 -16.71 24.79 -0.12
C ARG A 29 -15.33 24.66 -0.77
N ALA A 30 -14.46 25.64 -0.59
CA ALA A 30 -13.11 25.60 -1.15
C ALA A 30 -12.30 24.42 -0.60
N LEU A 31 -12.39 24.13 0.70
CA LEU A 31 -11.70 22.99 1.31
C LEU A 31 -12.20 21.64 0.79
N VAL A 32 -13.52 21.50 0.62
CA VAL A 32 -14.13 20.31 0.01
C VAL A 32 -13.64 20.15 -1.43
N ASP A 33 -13.66 21.23 -2.22
CA ASP A 33 -13.21 21.22 -3.62
C ASP A 33 -11.73 20.82 -3.72
N ILE A 34 -10.87 21.35 -2.84
CA ILE A 34 -9.44 20.99 -2.78
C ILE A 34 -9.29 19.49 -2.50
N HIS A 35 -9.90 18.98 -1.42
CA HIS A 35 -9.75 17.57 -1.05
C HIS A 35 -10.30 16.60 -2.09
N ILE A 36 -11.43 16.94 -2.72
CA ILE A 36 -11.98 16.14 -3.83
C ILE A 36 -11.03 16.20 -5.03
N SER A 37 -10.60 17.39 -5.44
CA SER A 37 -9.71 17.57 -6.59
C SER A 37 -8.39 16.80 -6.40
N GLU A 38 -7.73 16.96 -5.26
CA GLU A 38 -6.47 16.27 -4.95
C GLU A 38 -6.64 14.75 -4.97
N MET A 39 -7.70 14.25 -4.33
CA MET A 39 -8.04 12.81 -4.31
C MET A 39 -8.27 12.24 -5.73
N LEU A 40 -8.92 12.99 -6.63
CA LEU A 40 -9.17 12.56 -8.01
C LEU A 40 -7.96 12.71 -8.95
N SER A 41 -7.08 13.66 -8.62
CA SER A 41 -5.88 13.98 -9.39
C SER A 41 -4.74 12.96 -9.23
N VAL A 42 -4.85 12.00 -8.30
CA VAL A 42 -3.81 11.00 -8.06
C VAL A 42 -3.43 10.31 -9.37
N PRO A 43 -2.13 10.23 -9.72
CA PRO A 43 -1.70 9.67 -10.99
C PRO A 43 -2.02 8.17 -11.08
N LYS A 44 -2.22 7.71 -12.31
CA LYS A 44 -2.41 6.28 -12.57
C LYS A 44 -1.10 5.53 -12.37
N ILE A 45 -1.19 4.39 -11.69
CA ILE A 45 -0.10 3.44 -11.47
C ILE A 45 -0.05 2.52 -12.69
N GLU A 46 1.04 2.57 -13.44
CA GLU A 46 1.18 1.81 -14.68
C GLU A 46 1.74 0.39 -14.46
N SER A 47 2.51 0.18 -13.40
CA SER A 47 3.19 -1.08 -13.10
C SER A 47 3.06 -1.47 -11.64
N GLU A 48 3.29 -2.76 -11.35
CA GLU A 48 3.19 -3.32 -10.01
C GLU A 48 4.21 -2.71 -9.05
N ASN A 49 3.76 -1.73 -8.25
CA ASN A 49 4.60 -1.00 -7.33
C ASN A 49 3.94 -0.84 -5.95
N PRO A 50 4.42 -1.55 -4.90
CA PRO A 50 3.83 -1.49 -3.57
C PRO A 50 3.93 -0.09 -2.95
N ALA A 51 4.99 0.68 -3.24
CA ALA A 51 5.15 2.02 -2.69
C ALA A 51 4.10 2.99 -3.27
N GLN A 52 3.83 2.90 -4.58
CA GLN A 52 2.80 3.72 -5.23
C GLN A 52 1.39 3.31 -4.80
N LEU A 53 1.12 2.02 -4.64
CA LEU A 53 -0.16 1.54 -4.11
C LEU A 53 -0.38 2.04 -2.67
N ARG A 54 0.65 2.01 -1.82
CA ARG A 54 0.55 2.51 -0.45
C ARG A 54 0.33 4.01 -0.40
N PHE A 55 1.06 4.76 -1.23
CA PHE A 55 0.83 6.20 -1.40
C PHE A 55 -0.60 6.52 -1.81
N LEU A 56 -1.18 5.79 -2.77
CA LEU A 56 -2.58 5.95 -3.18
C LEU A 56 -3.53 5.75 -2.00
N ILE A 57 -3.37 4.66 -1.23
CA ILE A 57 -4.22 4.34 -0.07
C ILE A 57 -4.14 5.46 0.98
N ASP A 58 -2.93 5.88 1.33
CA ASP A 58 -2.69 6.85 2.39
C ASP A 58 -3.21 8.25 1.99
N THR A 59 -2.95 8.68 0.75
CA THR A 59 -3.44 9.96 0.22
C THR A 59 -4.97 10.00 0.21
N VAL A 60 -5.63 8.98 -0.33
CA VAL A 60 -7.10 8.96 -0.40
C VAL A 60 -7.72 8.92 1.00
N ARG A 61 -7.20 8.09 1.92
CA ARG A 61 -7.70 8.04 3.30
C ARG A 61 -7.50 9.35 4.04
N SER A 62 -6.39 10.06 3.78
CA SER A 62 -6.15 11.39 4.34
C SER A 62 -7.24 12.37 3.92
N HIS A 63 -7.52 12.47 2.62
CA HIS A 63 -8.58 13.35 2.10
C HIS A 63 -9.97 12.96 2.62
N LEU A 64 -10.31 11.67 2.67
CA LEU A 64 -11.57 11.19 3.24
C LEU A 64 -11.71 11.57 4.72
N ARG A 65 -10.64 11.48 5.51
CA ARG A 65 -10.65 11.91 6.91
C ARG A 65 -10.87 13.42 7.01
N SER A 66 -10.22 14.22 6.16
CA SER A 66 -10.43 15.67 6.15
C SER A 66 -11.85 16.05 5.76
N LEU A 67 -12.43 15.41 4.74
CA LEU A 67 -13.83 15.59 4.34
C LEU A 67 -14.80 15.22 5.48
N LYS A 68 -14.53 14.12 6.19
CA LYS A 68 -15.31 13.74 7.37
C LYS A 68 -15.24 14.80 8.47
N ASN A 69 -14.07 15.41 8.70
CA ASN A 69 -13.92 16.50 9.66
C ASN A 69 -14.75 17.74 9.26
N LEU A 70 -14.93 17.96 7.95
CA LEU A 70 -15.81 18.99 7.38
C LEU A 70 -17.30 18.60 7.40
N LYS A 71 -17.67 17.49 8.06
CA LYS A 71 -19.04 16.95 8.15
C LYS A 71 -19.61 16.49 6.79
N MET A 72 -18.73 16.14 5.85
CA MET A 72 -19.10 15.47 4.60
C MET A 72 -18.93 13.97 4.78
N ASP A 73 -19.97 13.31 5.29
CA ASP A 73 -19.97 11.85 5.43
C ASP A 73 -20.22 11.18 4.07
N SER A 74 -19.55 10.05 3.83
CA SER A 74 -19.78 9.25 2.63
C SER A 74 -21.02 8.37 2.77
N ASN A 75 -21.74 8.20 1.66
CA ASN A 75 -22.82 7.25 1.52
C ASN A 75 -22.40 6.09 0.59
N VAL A 76 -23.26 5.08 0.49
CA VAL A 76 -23.00 3.87 -0.33
C VAL A 76 -22.71 4.21 -1.79
N LEU A 77 -23.43 5.18 -2.37
CA LEU A 77 -23.23 5.59 -3.76
C LEU A 77 -21.88 6.29 -3.95
N SER A 78 -21.52 7.22 -3.07
CA SER A 78 -20.23 7.91 -3.13
C SER A 78 -19.05 6.96 -2.95
N ASP A 79 -19.19 5.97 -2.06
CA ASP A 79 -18.18 4.93 -1.85
C ASP A 79 -18.01 4.07 -3.10
N ALA A 80 -19.10 3.69 -3.76
CA ALA A 80 -19.06 2.90 -5.00
C ALA A 80 -18.44 3.68 -6.17
N ILE A 81 -18.79 4.96 -6.33
CA ILE A 81 -18.19 5.84 -7.35
C ILE A 81 -16.69 6.00 -7.09
N LEU A 82 -16.31 6.26 -5.84
CA LEU A 82 -14.91 6.41 -5.47
C LEU A 82 -14.12 5.12 -5.71
N LEU A 83 -14.67 3.98 -5.30
CA LEU A 83 -14.06 2.67 -5.55
C LEU A 83 -13.80 2.46 -7.05
N HIS A 84 -14.81 2.71 -7.90
CA HIS A 84 -14.65 2.55 -9.34
C HIS A 84 -13.53 3.45 -9.90
N MET A 85 -13.49 4.72 -9.47
CA MET A 85 -12.44 5.65 -9.88
C MET A 85 -11.05 5.19 -9.41
N LEU A 86 -10.90 4.79 -8.15
CA LEU A 86 -9.62 4.30 -7.62
C LEU A 86 -9.16 3.02 -8.29
N ASN A 87 -10.10 2.11 -8.58
CA ASN A 87 -9.79 0.88 -9.31
C ASN A 87 -9.25 1.19 -10.72
N SER A 88 -9.68 2.29 -11.36
CA SER A 88 -9.10 2.71 -12.64
C SER A 88 -7.67 3.29 -12.54
N LYS A 89 -7.25 3.69 -11.33
CA LYS A 89 -5.94 4.31 -11.03
C LYS A 89 -4.85 3.29 -10.67
N ILE A 90 -5.19 2.06 -10.29
CA ILE A 90 -4.21 1.02 -9.97
C ILE A 90 -3.75 0.27 -11.24
N ASP A 91 -2.65 -0.49 -11.13
CA ASP A 91 -2.11 -1.28 -12.24
C ASP A 91 -3.06 -2.41 -12.67
N LYS A 92 -2.96 -2.83 -13.95
CA LYS A 92 -3.87 -3.81 -14.56
C LYS A 92 -3.89 -5.15 -13.82
N GLU A 93 -2.75 -5.60 -13.29
CA GLU A 93 -2.68 -6.89 -12.61
C GLU A 93 -3.37 -6.82 -11.25
N SER A 94 -3.18 -5.73 -10.49
CA SER A 94 -3.93 -5.50 -9.26
C SER A 94 -5.44 -5.38 -9.50
N GLN A 95 -5.89 -4.76 -10.61
CA GLN A 95 -7.31 -4.75 -11.01
C GLN A 95 -7.82 -6.17 -11.26
N ARG A 96 -7.07 -6.98 -12.01
CA ARG A 96 -7.43 -8.37 -12.34
C ARG A 96 -7.55 -9.20 -11.06
N LEU A 97 -6.57 -9.10 -10.17
CA LEU A 97 -6.56 -9.81 -8.89
C LEU A 97 -7.69 -9.36 -7.97
N PHE A 98 -8.04 -8.06 -7.97
CA PHE A 98 -9.18 -7.57 -7.22
C PHE A 98 -10.48 -8.21 -7.71
N GLN A 99 -10.69 -8.25 -9.03
CA GLN A 99 -11.87 -8.91 -9.62
C GLN A 99 -11.92 -10.41 -9.29
N LEU A 100 -10.79 -11.11 -9.27
CA LEU A 100 -10.72 -12.51 -8.83
C LEU A 100 -11.01 -12.69 -7.33
N ASN A 101 -10.76 -11.65 -6.51
CA ASN A 101 -11.03 -11.69 -5.07
C ASN A 101 -12.54 -11.55 -4.77
N LEU A 102 -13.30 -10.91 -5.65
CA LEU A 102 -14.74 -10.75 -5.52
C LEU A 102 -15.44 -12.11 -5.72
N LYS A 103 -15.98 -12.66 -4.64
CA LYS A 103 -16.69 -13.96 -4.63
C LYS A 103 -18.19 -13.83 -4.86
N THR A 104 -18.73 -12.63 -4.72
CA THR A 104 -20.16 -12.34 -4.82
C THR A 104 -20.40 -11.34 -5.95
N THR A 105 -21.66 -11.24 -6.38
CA THR A 105 -22.11 -10.23 -7.36
C THR A 105 -22.46 -8.89 -6.71
N GLU A 106 -22.25 -8.76 -5.40
CA GLU A 106 -22.54 -7.53 -4.66
C GLU A 106 -21.44 -6.49 -4.87
N VAL A 107 -21.81 -5.22 -4.73
CA VAL A 107 -20.85 -4.11 -4.83
C VAL A 107 -19.92 -4.16 -3.61
N PRO A 108 -18.61 -4.34 -3.80
CA PRO A 108 -17.66 -4.37 -2.69
C PRO A 108 -17.62 -3.03 -1.97
N SER A 109 -17.40 -3.05 -0.66
CA SER A 109 -17.24 -1.81 0.09
C SER A 109 -15.89 -1.16 -0.21
N LEU A 110 -15.83 0.17 -0.11
CA LEU A 110 -14.58 0.91 -0.23
C LEU A 110 -13.53 0.45 0.79
N ARG A 111 -13.98 0.00 1.98
CA ARG A 111 -13.11 -0.56 3.01
C ARG A 111 -12.48 -1.88 2.57
N ASP A 112 -13.26 -2.77 1.97
CA ASP A 112 -12.75 -4.06 1.47
C ASP A 112 -11.73 -3.85 0.36
N PHE A 113 -12.00 -2.88 -0.53
CA PHE A 113 -11.05 -2.47 -1.56
C PHE A 113 -9.71 -2.01 -0.96
N PHE A 114 -9.72 -1.11 0.04
CA PHE A 114 -8.47 -0.70 0.69
C PHE A 114 -7.75 -1.87 1.38
N SER A 115 -8.49 -2.78 2.02
CA SER A 115 -7.92 -3.94 2.72
C SER A 115 -7.26 -4.91 1.74
N PHE A 116 -7.88 -5.09 0.56
CA PHE A 116 -7.28 -5.82 -0.55
C PHE A 116 -5.98 -5.16 -1.02
N LEU A 117 -5.96 -3.84 -1.25
CA LEU A 117 -4.78 -3.13 -1.71
C LEU A 117 -3.63 -3.20 -0.69
N GLU A 118 -3.91 -3.12 0.61
CA GLU A 118 -2.90 -3.30 1.66
C GLU A 118 -2.27 -4.70 1.60
N THR A 119 -3.11 -5.73 1.45
CA THR A 119 -2.66 -7.11 1.30
C THR A 119 -1.79 -7.26 0.06
N ARG A 120 -2.20 -6.64 -1.04
CA ARG A 120 -1.46 -6.63 -2.31
C ARG A 120 -0.09 -5.97 -2.17
N CYS A 121 0.03 -4.86 -1.43
CA CYS A 121 1.32 -4.23 -1.13
C CYS A 121 2.27 -5.21 -0.41
N ILE A 122 1.79 -5.87 0.64
CA ILE A 122 2.58 -6.82 1.44
C ILE A 122 3.07 -8.00 0.56
N GLN A 123 2.20 -8.50 -0.33
CA GLN A 123 2.58 -9.56 -1.26
C GLN A 123 3.70 -9.13 -2.21
N LEU A 124 3.59 -7.94 -2.81
CA LEU A 124 4.62 -7.39 -3.70
C LEU A 124 5.96 -7.18 -3.00
N GLU A 125 5.94 -6.69 -1.77
CA GLU A 125 7.15 -6.52 -0.96
C GLU A 125 7.80 -7.87 -0.62
N SER A 126 6.99 -8.89 -0.35
CA SER A 126 7.49 -10.24 -0.02
C SER A 126 8.20 -10.90 -1.21
N VAL A 127 7.63 -10.78 -2.41
CA VAL A 127 8.23 -11.29 -3.65
C VAL A 127 9.56 -10.58 -3.94
N ARG A 128 9.59 -9.24 -3.87
CA ARG A 128 10.82 -8.45 -4.09
C ARG A 128 11.95 -8.82 -3.13
N LYS A 129 11.63 -9.13 -1.86
CA LYS A 129 12.63 -9.60 -0.89
C LYS A 129 13.21 -10.96 -1.27
N ALA A 130 12.39 -11.89 -1.74
CA ALA A 130 12.85 -13.21 -2.19
C ALA A 130 13.84 -13.10 -3.37
N ASP A 131 13.57 -12.20 -4.32
CA ASP A 131 14.45 -11.97 -5.48
C ASP A 131 15.81 -11.39 -5.06
N SER A 132 15.82 -10.51 -4.06
CA SER A 132 17.06 -9.88 -3.54
C SER A 132 17.92 -10.81 -2.67
N GLY A 133 17.37 -11.94 -2.21
CA GLY A 133 18.07 -12.94 -1.39
C GLY A 133 19.04 -13.83 -2.17
N THR A 134 18.98 -13.83 -3.50
CA THR A 134 19.86 -14.64 -4.36
C THR A 134 21.01 -13.80 -4.91
N LYS A 135 21.79 -13.15 -4.04
CA LYS A 135 23.13 -12.69 -4.43
C LYS A 135 24.03 -13.93 -4.44
N SER A 136 24.11 -14.59 -5.59
CA SER A 136 25.16 -15.58 -5.85
C SER A 136 26.50 -14.91 -5.53
N ILE A 137 27.19 -15.38 -4.49
CA ILE A 137 28.61 -15.09 -4.31
C ILE A 137 29.27 -15.60 -5.59
N PRO A 138 29.98 -14.76 -6.38
CA PRO A 138 30.78 -15.27 -7.47
C PRO A 138 31.87 -16.13 -6.82
N ILE A 139 31.70 -17.45 -6.86
CA ILE A 139 32.79 -18.37 -6.57
C ILE A 139 33.81 -18.13 -7.69
N SER A 140 34.79 -17.28 -7.42
CA SER A 140 35.96 -17.12 -8.27
C SER A 140 36.74 -18.43 -8.24
N TYR A 141 36.42 -19.36 -9.13
CA TYR A 141 37.31 -20.48 -9.43
C TYR A 141 38.56 -19.89 -10.08
N LYS A 142 39.61 -19.65 -9.28
CA LYS A 142 40.93 -19.41 -9.83
C LYS A 142 41.39 -20.71 -10.46
N ASN A 143 41.34 -20.78 -11.78
CA ASN A 143 41.96 -21.85 -12.55
C ASN A 143 43.48 -21.74 -12.37
N ALA A 144 44.01 -22.45 -11.37
CA ALA A 144 45.43 -22.73 -11.29
C ALA A 144 45.73 -23.85 -12.30
N SER A 145 46.50 -23.47 -13.31
CA SER A 145 47.07 -24.35 -14.32
C SER A 145 47.74 -25.59 -13.71
N PHE A 146 47.43 -26.75 -14.29
CA PHE A 146 47.95 -28.07 -13.95
C PHE A 146 49.48 -28.10 -13.86
N ALA A 147 49.99 -28.54 -12.71
CA ALA A 147 51.32 -29.13 -12.60
C ALA A 147 51.17 -30.46 -11.84
N ASN A 148 51.70 -31.52 -12.46
CA ASN A 148 51.66 -32.91 -12.02
C ASN A 148 52.11 -33.11 -10.56
N GLY A 149 51.32 -33.89 -9.81
CA GLY A 149 51.73 -34.40 -8.50
C GLY A 149 50.69 -35.35 -7.92
N LYS A 150 51.00 -36.65 -7.89
CA LYS A 150 50.16 -37.70 -7.30
C LYS A 150 49.90 -37.40 -5.83
N VAL A 151 48.64 -37.19 -5.43
CA VAL A 151 48.22 -37.30 -4.02
C VAL A 151 46.85 -37.98 -3.95
N SER A 152 46.85 -39.13 -3.28
CA SER A 152 45.68 -39.85 -2.80
C SER A 152 44.99 -39.06 -1.69
N THR A 153 43.67 -38.86 -1.76
CA THR A 153 42.78 -39.02 -0.59
C THR A 153 41.29 -39.01 -0.96
N ARG A 154 40.70 -40.21 -0.86
CA ARG A 154 39.36 -40.55 -0.34
C ARG A 154 38.26 -39.47 -0.41
N SER A 155 37.42 -39.54 -1.44
CA SER A 155 36.08 -38.92 -1.42
C SER A 155 35.12 -39.74 -0.54
N LYS A 156 34.49 -39.12 0.45
CA LYS A 156 33.30 -39.68 1.12
C LYS A 156 32.08 -38.92 0.60
N THR A 157 31.36 -39.52 -0.34
CA THR A 157 30.01 -39.11 -0.72
C THR A 157 29.01 -39.68 0.28
N PHE A 158 28.22 -38.82 0.94
CA PHE A 158 27.04 -39.24 1.68
C PHE A 158 25.92 -39.57 0.67
N LEU A 159 25.64 -40.86 0.48
CA LEU A 159 24.39 -41.32 -0.15
C LEU A 159 23.27 -41.24 0.90
N SER A 160 22.25 -40.40 0.65
CA SER A 160 20.97 -40.52 1.34
C SER A 160 20.21 -41.71 0.76
N LYS A 161 20.01 -42.74 1.58
CA LYS A 161 19.30 -43.96 1.20
C LYS A 161 17.80 -43.72 1.42
N HIS A 162 17.05 -43.68 0.31
CA HIS A 162 15.60 -43.81 0.33
C HIS A 162 15.24 -45.22 0.80
N GLU A 163 14.51 -45.36 1.91
CA GLU A 163 13.90 -46.62 2.33
C GLU A 163 12.39 -46.54 2.08
N LYS A 164 11.94 -47.21 1.01
CA LYS A 164 10.55 -47.59 0.83
C LYS A 164 10.30 -48.82 1.70
N LYS A 165 9.36 -48.75 2.64
CA LYS A 165 8.69 -49.93 3.19
C LYS A 165 7.24 -49.92 2.74
N ASN A 166 6.99 -50.65 1.66
CA ASN A 166 5.76 -51.41 1.55
C ASN A 166 6.06 -52.75 2.20
N ASP A 167 5.17 -53.23 3.06
CA ASP A 167 4.65 -54.58 2.94
C ASP A 167 3.35 -54.70 3.73
N ALA A 168 2.39 -55.32 3.06
CA ALA A 168 1.02 -55.52 3.48
C ALA A 168 0.83 -56.82 4.28
N TRP A 169 -0.38 -56.96 4.83
CA TRP A 169 -1.06 -58.17 5.32
C TRP A 169 -0.84 -58.59 6.78
N ASN A 170 -1.89 -58.49 7.61
CA ASN A 170 -2.83 -59.59 7.84
C ASN A 170 -3.99 -59.24 8.81
N ALA A 171 -5.05 -60.03 8.69
CA ALA A 171 -6.42 -59.83 9.13
C ALA A 171 -6.76 -60.19 10.60
N THR A 172 -8.01 -59.86 10.96
CA THR A 172 -8.90 -60.51 11.96
C THR A 172 -8.82 -60.04 13.41
N ARG A 173 -9.80 -59.23 13.85
CA ARG A 173 -10.92 -59.64 14.73
C ARG A 173 -11.89 -58.49 14.96
#